data_AF-M9LQE5-F1
#
_entry.id   AF-M9LQE5-F1
#
_cell.length_a   1.000
_cell.length_b   1.000
_cell.length_c   1.000
_cell.angle_alpha   90.00
_cell.angle_beta   90.00
_cell.angle_gamma   90.00
#
_symmetry.space_group_name_H-M   'P 1'
#
loop_
_entity.id
_entity.type
_entity.pdbx_description
1 polymer ?
#
loop_
_entity_poly.entity_id
_entity_poly.type
_entity_poly.pdbx_seq_one_letter_code
_entity_poly.pdbx_strand_id
1 'polypeptide(L)'
;MKYSSISPLYWLFGLAQSLALIPGISRSDATIVTAMALGWKQETALRFSFFLYIPVSLGGMLLEGKDMLKDPALGQFIGPYLLAFVCSLVASYFALRWFMGLMARGNLKWFSLYCVAAGLFVLLFLN
;
A
#
# COMPACT_ATOMS: atom_id res chain seq x y z
N MET A 1 7.74 -1.68 -25.04
CA MET A 1 8.89 -2.43 -24.50
C MET A 1 8.42 -3.84 -24.15
N LYS A 2 9.12 -4.90 -24.57
CA LYS A 2 8.71 -6.31 -24.31
C LYS A 2 9.02 -6.66 -22.85
N TYR A 3 8.02 -7.15 -22.11
CA TYR A 3 8.11 -7.56 -20.70
C TYR A 3 9.30 -8.50 -20.40
N SER A 4 9.72 -9.30 -21.39
CA SER A 4 10.84 -10.25 -21.28
C SER A 4 12.21 -9.60 -21.07
N SER A 5 12.37 -8.30 -21.34
CA SER A 5 13.64 -7.58 -21.15
C SER A 5 13.86 -7.11 -19.71
N ILE A 6 12.82 -7.11 -18.87
CA ILE A 6 12.81 -6.49 -17.53
C ILE A 6 12.92 -7.56 -16.43
N SER A 7 12.82 -8.84 -16.80
CA SER A 7 12.93 -9.97 -15.86
C SER A 7 14.19 -9.98 -14.97
N PRO A 8 15.40 -9.56 -15.42
CA PRO A 8 16.55 -9.54 -14.52
C PRO A 8 16.50 -8.41 -13.47
N LEU A 9 15.52 -7.49 -13.56
CA LEU A 9 15.41 -6.31 -12.70
C LEU A 9 14.32 -6.45 -11.62
N TYR A 10 13.69 -7.62 -11.47
CA TYR A 10 12.60 -7.80 -10.51
C TYR A 10 12.99 -7.61 -9.03
N TRP A 11 14.27 -7.80 -8.69
CA TRP A 11 14.79 -7.55 -7.34
C TRP A 11 14.64 -6.07 -6.91
N LEU A 12 14.55 -5.13 -7.85
CA LEU A 12 14.30 -3.72 -7.55
C LEU A 12 12.95 -3.50 -6.86
N PHE A 13 11.94 -4.34 -7.13
CA PHE A 13 10.67 -4.28 -6.41
C PHE A 13 10.82 -4.68 -4.94
N GLY A 14 11.68 -5.66 -4.65
CA GLY A 14 12.01 -6.04 -3.28
C GLY A 14 12.71 -4.90 -2.54
N LEU A 15 13.69 -4.24 -3.16
CA LEU A 15 14.35 -3.06 -2.57
C LEU A 15 13.38 -1.90 -2.34
N ALA A 16 12.50 -1.62 -3.31
CA ALA A 16 11.48 -0.61 -3.18
C ALA A 16 10.51 -0.91 -2.02
N GLN A 17 10.15 -2.18 -1.82
CA GLN A 17 9.34 -2.61 -0.68
C GLN A 17 10.08 -2.50 0.65
N SER A 18 11.38 -2.79 0.69
CA SER A 18 12.19 -2.58 1.89
C SER A 18 12.26 -1.11 2.28
N LEU A 19 12.36 -0.19 1.30
CA LEU A 19 12.29 1.26 1.57
C LEU A 19 10.93 1.66 2.14
N ALA A 20 9.85 1.00 1.71
CA ALA A 20 8.51 1.25 2.22
C ALA A 20 8.28 0.77 3.67
N LEU A 21 9.27 0.16 4.32
CA LEU A 21 9.23 -0.11 5.77
C LEU A 21 9.44 1.16 6.60
N ILE A 22 9.98 2.24 6.00
CA ILE A 22 10.09 3.53 6.67
C ILE A 22 8.67 4.10 6.86
N PRO A 23 8.26 4.43 8.10
CA PRO A 23 6.94 4.97 8.37
C PRO A 23 6.63 6.19 7.50
N GLY A 24 5.46 6.21 6.89
CA GLY A 24 5.02 7.28 5.99
C GLY A 24 5.38 7.05 4.51
N ILE A 25 6.26 6.12 4.16
CA ILE A 25 6.50 5.75 2.76
C ILE A 25 5.40 4.77 2.29
N SER A 26 4.70 5.16 1.24
CA SER A 26 3.66 4.33 0.62
C SER A 26 4.26 3.18 -0.19
N ARG A 27 3.97 1.95 0.24
CA ARG A 27 4.41 0.72 -0.42
C ARG A 27 3.90 0.59 -1.85
N SER A 28 2.63 0.93 -2.10
CA SER A 28 2.08 0.91 -3.47
C SER A 28 2.83 1.89 -4.36
N ASP A 29 3.09 3.11 -3.89
CA ASP A 29 3.77 4.12 -4.70
C ASP A 29 5.21 3.75 -4.99
N ALA A 30 5.95 3.22 -4.00
CA ALA A 30 7.30 2.74 -4.20
C ALA A 30 7.36 1.71 -5.35
N THR A 31 6.47 0.71 -5.34
CA THR A 31 6.41 -0.30 -6.41
C THR A 31 5.91 0.24 -7.76
N ILE A 32 4.97 1.19 -7.77
CA ILE A 32 4.47 1.82 -9.00
C ILE A 32 5.56 2.68 -9.64
N VAL A 33 6.24 3.51 -8.84
CA VAL A 33 7.35 4.36 -9.29
C VAL A 33 8.49 3.50 -9.83
N THR A 34 8.85 2.41 -9.16
CA THR A 34 9.85 1.46 -9.69
C THR A 34 9.42 0.87 -11.03
N ALA A 35 8.17 0.39 -11.16
CA ALA A 35 7.68 -0.15 -12.43
C ALA A 35 7.69 0.91 -13.55
N MET A 36 7.25 2.13 -13.27
CA MET A 36 7.25 3.23 -14.23
C MET A 36 8.67 3.66 -14.62
N ALA A 37 9.61 3.68 -13.66
CA ALA A 37 11.03 3.93 -13.92
C ALA A 37 11.66 2.86 -14.81
N LEU A 38 11.17 1.62 -14.73
CA LEU A 38 11.52 0.52 -15.64
C LEU A 38 10.77 0.56 -16.98
N GLY A 39 10.01 1.63 -17.26
CA GLY A 39 9.32 1.86 -18.53
C GLY A 39 7.95 1.19 -18.65
N TRP A 40 7.35 0.73 -17.55
CA TRP A 40 6.01 0.16 -17.57
C TRP A 40 4.97 1.25 -17.77
N LYS A 41 3.88 0.93 -18.49
CA LYS A 41 2.71 1.80 -18.52
C LYS A 41 2.13 1.90 -17.12
N GLN A 42 1.68 3.10 -16.75
CA GLN A 42 1.13 3.38 -15.42
C GLN A 42 0.01 2.42 -15.04
N GLU A 43 -0.91 2.09 -15.96
CA GLU A 43 -2.00 1.13 -15.70
C GLU A 43 -1.46 -0.27 -15.36
N THR A 44 -0.41 -0.72 -16.04
CA THR A 44 0.17 -2.04 -15.80
C THR A 44 0.99 -2.08 -14.52
N ALA A 45 1.71 -0.99 -14.21
CA ALA A 45 2.40 -0.78 -12.93
C ALA A 45 1.41 -0.85 -11.75
N LEU A 46 0.25 -0.20 -11.90
CA LEU A 46 -0.87 -0.22 -10.95
C LEU A 46 -1.35 -1.64 -10.65
N ARG A 47 -1.72 -2.38 -11.69
CA ARG A 47 -2.24 -3.75 -11.54
C ARG A 47 -1.21 -4.66 -10.89
N PHE A 48 0.06 -4.52 -11.28
CA PHE A 48 1.15 -5.29 -10.69
C PHE A 48 1.36 -4.96 -9.20
N SER A 49 1.38 -3.69 -8.83
CA SER A 49 1.50 -3.26 -7.44
C SER A 49 0.37 -3.83 -6.56
N PHE A 50 -0.86 -3.88 -7.08
CA PHE A 50 -1.98 -4.50 -6.39
C PHE A 50 -1.86 -6.01 -6.27
N PHE A 51 -1.43 -6.71 -7.32
CA PHE A 51 -1.18 -8.15 -7.18
C PHE A 51 -0.08 -8.43 -6.14
N LEU A 52 0.95 -7.59 -6.11
CA LEU A 52 2.03 -7.66 -5.12
C LEU A 52 1.58 -7.24 -3.70
N TYR A 53 0.46 -6.54 -3.56
CA TYR A 53 -0.16 -6.23 -2.25
C TYR A 53 -0.65 -7.46 -1.51
N ILE A 54 -1.26 -8.38 -2.22
CA ILE A 54 -1.91 -9.56 -1.64
C ILE A 54 -0.93 -10.42 -0.83
N PRO A 55 0.18 -10.95 -1.39
CA PRO A 55 1.07 -11.84 -0.65
C PRO A 55 1.78 -11.12 0.51
N VAL A 56 2.13 -9.84 0.34
CA VAL A 56 2.81 -9.07 1.39
C VAL A 56 1.88 -8.80 2.57
N SER A 57 0.63 -8.44 2.31
CA SER A 57 -0.34 -8.15 3.37
C SER A 57 -0.78 -9.42 4.10
N LEU A 58 -0.92 -10.54 3.36
CA LEU A 58 -1.14 -11.85 3.98
C LEU A 58 0.04 -12.25 4.87
N GLY A 59 1.28 -12.01 4.42
CA GLY A 59 2.48 -12.24 5.22
C GLY A 59 2.46 -11.44 6.54
N GLY A 60 2.16 -10.14 6.47
CA GLY A 60 2.02 -9.29 7.67
C GLY A 60 0.92 -9.79 8.61
N MET A 61 -0.26 -10.09 8.08
CA MET A 61 -1.38 -10.61 8.86
C MET A 61 -1.04 -11.93 9.58
N LEU A 62 -0.29 -12.83 8.93
CA LEU A 62 0.14 -14.09 9.56
C LEU A 62 1.16 -13.90 10.68
N LEU A 63 2.01 -12.88 10.56
CA LEU A 63 2.99 -12.54 11.59
C LEU A 63 2.29 -11.89 12.79
N GLU A 64 1.53 -10.82 12.56
CA GLU A 64 0.84 -10.07 13.61
C GLU A 64 -0.31 -10.86 14.25
N GLY A 65 -1.00 -11.70 13.48
CA GLY A 65 -2.12 -12.51 13.99
C GLY A 65 -1.71 -13.46 15.11
N LYS A 66 -0.46 -13.94 15.13
CA LYS A 66 0.06 -14.77 16.22
C LYS A 66 0.22 -13.99 17.52
N ASP A 67 0.61 -12.73 17.42
CA ASP A 67 0.79 -11.86 18.59
C ASP A 67 -0.57 -11.43 19.14
N MET A 68 -1.53 -11.14 18.26
CA MET A 68 -2.92 -10.87 18.62
C MET A 68 -3.57 -12.01 19.41
N LEU A 69 -3.30 -13.27 19.01
CA LEU A 69 -3.84 -14.46 19.71
C LEU A 69 -3.23 -14.69 21.10
N LYS A 70 -2.06 -14.11 21.39
CA LYS A 70 -1.41 -14.20 22.70
C LYS A 70 -1.80 -13.05 23.63
N ASP A 71 -2.49 -12.03 23.12
CA ASP A 71 -2.92 -10.89 23.90
C ASP A 71 -4.01 -11.30 24.91
N PRO A 72 -3.76 -11.19 26.23
CA PRO A 72 -4.74 -11.52 27.26
C PRO A 72 -6.03 -10.67 27.16
N ALA A 73 -5.94 -9.48 26.56
CA ALA A 73 -7.07 -8.57 26.40
C ALA A 73 -7.94 -8.89 25.17
N LEU A 74 -7.56 -9.89 24.35
CA LEU A 74 -8.27 -10.24 23.12
C LEU A 74 -9.77 -10.47 23.32
N GLY A 75 -10.15 -11.18 24.38
CA GLY A 75 -11.56 -11.47 24.69
C GLY A 75 -12.39 -10.21 24.97
N GLN A 76 -11.77 -9.16 25.52
CA GLN A 76 -12.42 -7.88 25.80
C GLN A 76 -12.58 -7.03 24.53
N PHE A 77 -11.61 -7.09 23.61
CA PHE A 77 -11.55 -6.23 22.43
C PHE A 77 -12.00 -6.88 21.13
N ILE A 78 -12.44 -8.16 21.15
CA ILE A 78 -12.86 -8.88 19.95
C ILE A 78 -13.99 -8.16 19.19
N GLY A 79 -14.97 -7.57 19.90
CA GLY A 79 -16.06 -6.80 19.29
C GLY A 79 -15.55 -5.56 18.53
N PRO A 80 -14.79 -4.66 19.19
CA PRO A 80 -14.12 -3.55 18.53
C PRO A 80 -13.21 -3.96 17.36
N TYR A 81 -12.45 -5.05 17.48
CA TYR A 81 -11.58 -5.53 16.39
C TYR A 81 -12.38 -5.99 15.17
N LEU A 82 -13.48 -6.72 15.37
CA LEU A 82 -14.36 -7.12 14.27
C LEU A 82 -15.01 -5.90 13.60
N LEU A 83 -15.45 -4.91 14.38
CA LEU A 83 -15.99 -3.67 13.82
C LEU A 83 -14.92 -2.91 13.02
N ALA A 84 -13.72 -2.76 13.56
CA ALA A 84 -12.60 -2.10 12.87
C ALA A 84 -12.23 -2.84 11.57
N PHE A 85 -12.26 -4.17 11.58
CA PHE A 85 -12.03 -5.00 10.39
C PHE A 85 -13.09 -4.77 9.31
N VAL A 86 -14.38 -4.76 9.67
CA VAL A 86 -15.46 -4.48 8.71
C VAL A 86 -15.36 -3.05 8.18
N CYS A 87 -15.14 -2.06 9.05
CA CYS A 87 -14.95 -0.68 8.65
C CYS A 87 -13.73 -0.51 7.72
N SER A 88 -12.62 -1.18 8.00
CA SER A 88 -11.41 -1.10 7.18
C SER A 88 -11.60 -1.77 5.82
N LEU A 89 -12.36 -2.86 5.72
CA LEU A 89 -12.73 -3.48 4.44
C LEU A 89 -13.53 -2.51 3.56
N VAL A 90 -14.56 -1.87 4.14
CA VAL A 90 -15.42 -0.92 3.43
C VAL A 90 -14.61 0.31 3.01
N ALA A 91 -13.86 0.90 3.95
CA ALA A 91 -13.03 2.08 3.68
C ALA A 91 -11.96 1.77 2.61
N SER A 92 -11.29 0.62 2.71
CA SER A 92 -10.29 0.20 1.73
C SER A 92 -10.89 0.01 0.35
N TYR A 93 -12.09 -0.59 0.22
CA TYR A 93 -12.77 -0.74 -1.06
C TYR A 93 -13.02 0.62 -1.74
N PHE A 94 -13.57 1.58 -1.01
CA PHE A 94 -13.85 2.92 -1.55
C PHE A 94 -12.57 3.69 -1.87
N ALA A 95 -11.56 3.61 -0.98
CA ALA A 95 -10.25 4.24 -1.20
C ALA A 95 -9.56 3.67 -2.44
N LEU A 96 -9.58 2.35 -2.64
CA LEU A 96 -9.01 1.70 -3.82
C LEU A 96 -9.70 2.15 -5.09
N ARG A 97 -11.03 2.14 -5.09
CA ARG A 97 -11.84 2.54 -6.24
C ARG A 97 -11.57 3.99 -6.63
N TRP A 98 -11.48 4.89 -5.65
CA TRP A 98 -11.14 6.28 -5.88
C TRP A 98 -9.70 6.44 -6.42
N PHE A 99 -8.73 5.78 -5.78
CA PHE A 99 -7.32 5.85 -6.17
C PHE A 99 -7.08 5.32 -7.58
N MET A 100 -7.67 4.18 -7.94
CA MET A 100 -7.62 3.63 -9.29
C MET A 100 -8.23 4.60 -10.32
N GLY A 101 -9.35 5.26 -9.98
CA GLY A 101 -9.97 6.27 -10.83
C GLY A 101 -9.09 7.50 -11.04
N LEU A 102 -8.42 7.97 -9.99
CA LEU A 102 -7.49 9.11 -10.05
C LEU A 102 -6.26 8.79 -10.89
N MET A 103 -5.68 7.60 -10.70
CA MET A 103 -4.52 7.19 -11.49
C MET A 103 -4.86 6.87 -12.95
N ALA A 104 -6.02 6.27 -13.25
CA ALA A 104 -6.44 6.03 -14.64
C ALA A 104 -6.49 7.31 -15.47
N ARG A 105 -6.67 8.47 -14.82
CA ARG A 105 -6.66 9.81 -15.44
C ARG A 105 -5.25 10.42 -15.55
N GLY A 106 -4.19 9.69 -15.21
CA GLY A 106 -2.80 10.18 -15.24
C GLY A 106 -2.45 11.21 -14.15
N ASN A 107 -3.30 11.35 -13.13
CA ASN A 107 -3.26 12.47 -12.19
C ASN A 107 -2.45 12.19 -10.91
N LEU A 108 -1.33 11.46 -11.00
CA LEU A 108 -0.45 11.16 -9.85
C LEU A 108 0.03 12.42 -9.12
N LYS A 109 0.16 13.54 -9.83
CA LYS A 109 0.53 14.85 -9.25
C LYS A 109 -0.45 15.29 -8.16
N TRP A 110 -1.75 15.12 -8.38
CA TRP A 110 -2.78 15.49 -7.41
C TRP A 110 -2.73 14.60 -6.17
N PHE A 111 -2.45 13.31 -6.36
CA PHE A 111 -2.26 12.39 -5.24
C PHE A 111 -1.00 12.73 -4.44
N SER A 112 0.10 13.09 -5.11
CA SER A 112 1.33 13.53 -4.44
C SER A 112 1.09 14.80 -3.60
N LEU A 113 0.33 15.78 -4.12
CA LEU A 113 -0.03 16.98 -3.37
C LEU A 113 -0.88 16.64 -2.13
N TYR A 114 -1.84 15.72 -2.27
CA TYR A 114 -2.61 15.20 -1.14
C TYR A 114 -1.70 14.58 -0.07
N CYS A 115 -0.72 13.75 -0.45
CA CYS A 115 0.22 13.14 0.49
C CYS A 115 1.08 14.18 1.21
N VAL A 116 1.55 15.22 0.51
CA VAL A 116 2.30 16.32 1.14
C VAL A 116 1.44 17.07 2.15
N ALA A 117 0.20 17.40 1.79
CA ALA A 117 -0.73 18.07 2.70
C ALA A 117 -1.05 17.22 3.93
N ALA A 118 -1.30 15.91 3.74
CA ALA A 118 -1.53 14.98 4.84
C ALA A 118 -0.30 14.82 5.75
N GLY A 119 0.90 14.74 5.17
CA GLY A 119 2.16 14.67 5.92
C GLY A 119 2.41 15.94 6.76
N LEU A 120 2.19 17.12 6.16
CA LEU A 120 2.26 18.40 6.90
C LEU A 120 1.23 18.46 8.02
N PHE A 121 0.01 17.99 7.78
CA PHE A 121 -1.02 17.94 8.81
C PHE A 121 -0.59 17.08 10.00
N VAL A 122 -0.05 15.89 9.76
CA VAL A 122 0.47 15.01 10.81
C VAL A 122 1.61 15.70 11.57
N LEU A 123 2.56 16.33 10.88
CA LEU A 123 3.70 17.01 11.52
C LEU A 123 3.28 18.21 12.40
N LEU A 124 2.22 18.92 12.02
CA LEU A 124 1.78 20.14 12.72
C LEU A 124 0.79 19.86 13.85
N PHE A 125 -0.05 18.83 13.72
CA PHE A 125 -1.17 18.59 14.64
C PHE A 125 -1.04 17.32 15.47
N LEU A 126 -0.20 16.37 15.07
CA LEU A 126 -0.08 15.05 15.71
C LEU A 126 1.31 14.86 16.35
N ASN A 127 1.90 15.96 16.84
CA ASN A 127 3.17 15.99 17.55
C ASN A 127 2.97 16.14 19.06
#